data_AF-A0A9E5T0E5-F1
#
_entry.id   AF-A0A9E5T0E5-F1
#
_cell.length_a   1.000
_cell.length_b   1.000
_cell.length_c   1.000
_cell.angle_alpha   90.00
_cell.angle_beta   90.00
_cell.angle_gamma   90.00
#
_symmetry.space_group_name_H-M   'P 1'
#
loop_
_entity.id
_entity.type
_entity.pdbx_description
1 polymer ?
#
loop_
_entity_poly.entity_id
_entity_poly.type
_entity_poly.pdbx_seq_one_letter_code
_entity_poly.pdbx_strand_id
1 'polypeptide(L)'
;MGERNNRWMVPHPTVESDSFFALIPEAFVYPLRGNGKYLLLMGAVLLSILGLMCMVPIYGFLATFLILGYMASFMFEVVAQSASGHVDMPRWPSLTSFYDDVFVPAAWLIVTFATCMLPFIALLIWGHAVDRDIGPATGILRVVGLACFPMALLGVALNRTVSALNPLAIVAGIARVPLEYAAICTLFVGISAVRALALPSLIASGPFLGYLLQNGVWIYLTTVQMRLLGLLYYTKADALGWFAVE
;
A
#
# COMPACT_ATOMS: atom_id res chain seq x y z
N MET A 1 -39.70 4.44 8.65
CA MET A 1 -38.34 4.23 9.20
C MET A 1 -37.48 3.64 8.09
N GLY A 2 -37.01 4.36 7.07
CA GLY A 2 -36.62 5.77 7.02
C GLY A 2 -35.15 5.89 7.40
N GLU A 3 -34.28 5.95 6.39
CA GLU A 3 -32.81 6.21 6.45
C GLU A 3 -31.90 5.04 6.88
N ARG A 4 -31.70 4.08 5.97
CA ARG A 4 -30.48 3.26 5.94
C ARG A 4 -29.93 3.22 4.53
N ASN A 5 -28.67 3.63 4.40
CA ASN A 5 -27.70 3.11 3.44
C ASN A 5 -27.46 3.81 2.08
N ASN A 6 -27.42 5.15 2.03
CA ASN A 6 -26.90 5.89 0.86
C ASN A 6 -25.44 6.34 1.00
N ARG A 7 -24.72 5.86 2.03
CA ARG A 7 -23.35 6.31 2.33
C ARG A 7 -22.28 5.68 1.40
N TRP A 8 -22.67 4.75 0.54
CA TRP A 8 -21.79 4.01 -0.37
C TRP A 8 -22.34 3.88 -1.80
N MET A 9 -23.03 4.93 -2.30
CA MET A 9 -23.11 5.08 -3.76
C MET A 9 -21.72 5.45 -4.26
N VAL A 10 -20.91 4.42 -4.52
CA VAL A 10 -19.75 4.56 -5.40
C VAL A 10 -20.33 5.06 -6.72
N PRO A 11 -20.00 6.28 -7.17
CA PRO A 11 -20.50 6.76 -8.45
C PRO A 11 -20.08 5.74 -9.51
N HIS A 12 -21.05 5.10 -10.15
CA HIS A 12 -20.76 4.32 -11.36
C HIS A 12 -20.17 5.30 -12.38
N PRO A 13 -19.04 5.00 -13.00
CA PRO A 13 -18.39 5.92 -13.93
C PRO A 13 -19.38 6.26 -15.05
N THR A 14 -19.84 7.51 -15.07
CA THR A 14 -20.58 8.06 -16.20
C THR A 14 -19.58 8.27 -17.32
N VAL A 15 -19.58 7.32 -18.26
CA VAL A 15 -19.16 7.45 -19.67
C VAL A 15 -17.75 8.01 -19.88
N GLU A 16 -16.85 7.10 -20.28
CA GLU A 16 -15.41 7.28 -20.59
C GLU A 16 -14.48 6.94 -19.41
N SER A 17 -14.56 5.69 -18.92
CA SER A 17 -13.48 5.15 -18.08
C SER A 17 -12.22 5.04 -18.94
N ASP A 18 -11.28 5.96 -18.77
CA ASP A 18 -9.93 5.80 -19.30
C ASP A 18 -9.42 4.39 -18.98
N SER A 19 -8.83 3.74 -19.99
CA SER A 19 -8.16 2.46 -19.79
C SER A 19 -7.17 2.58 -18.62
N PHE A 20 -7.06 1.56 -17.77
CA PHE A 20 -6.14 1.55 -16.62
C PHE A 20 -4.74 2.07 -16.99
N PHE A 21 -4.23 1.68 -18.17
CA PHE A 21 -2.92 2.10 -18.66
C PHE A 21 -2.83 3.60 -18.97
N ALA A 22 -3.92 4.22 -19.43
CA ALA A 22 -3.97 5.66 -19.67
C ALA A 22 -3.89 6.48 -18.37
N LEU A 23 -4.30 5.89 -17.24
CA LEU A 23 -4.26 6.53 -15.92
C LEU A 23 -2.91 6.37 -15.20
N ILE A 24 -1.98 5.53 -15.71
CA ILE A 24 -0.67 5.33 -15.09
C ILE A 24 0.14 6.63 -15.01
N PRO A 25 0.31 7.42 -16.10
CA PRO A 25 1.04 8.69 -16.02
C PRO A 25 0.41 9.67 -15.03
N GLU A 26 -0.92 9.68 -14.95
CA GLU A 26 -1.64 10.52 -14.00
C GLU A 26 -1.33 10.13 -12.55
N ALA A 27 -1.17 8.83 -12.26
CA ALA A 27 -0.79 8.36 -10.93
C ALA A 27 0.56 8.91 -10.44
N PHE A 28 1.50 9.22 -11.35
CA PHE A 28 2.78 9.87 -11.00
C PHE A 28 2.64 11.38 -10.76
N VAL A 29 1.67 12.03 -11.41
CA VAL A 29 1.37 13.45 -11.20
C VAL A 29 0.56 13.64 -9.91
N TYR A 30 -0.24 12.64 -9.53
CA TYR A 30 -1.17 12.68 -8.41
C TYR A 30 -0.57 13.21 -7.09
N PRO A 31 0.59 12.74 -6.59
CA PRO A 31 1.15 13.25 -5.34
C PRO A 31 1.58 14.72 -5.38
N LEU A 32 1.79 15.29 -6.57
CA LEU A 32 2.21 16.68 -6.76
C LEU A 32 1.04 17.62 -7.06
N ARG A 33 -0.17 17.07 -7.29
CA ARG A 33 -1.35 17.83 -7.66
C ARG A 33 -1.95 18.54 -6.45
N GLY A 34 -2.46 19.76 -6.66
CA GLY A 34 -3.14 20.55 -5.64
C GLY A 34 -2.29 20.76 -4.37
N ASN A 35 -2.82 20.33 -3.23
CA ASN A 35 -2.14 20.41 -1.93
C ASN A 35 -1.14 19.27 -1.68
N GLY A 36 -1.02 18.31 -2.61
CA GLY A 36 -0.16 17.13 -2.45
C GLY A 36 1.30 17.46 -2.21
N LYS A 37 1.85 18.48 -2.87
CA LYS A 37 3.24 18.95 -2.64
C LYS A 37 3.50 19.36 -1.18
N TYR A 38 2.53 19.99 -0.52
CA TYR A 38 2.66 20.40 0.89
C TYR A 38 2.52 19.19 1.80
N LEU A 39 1.62 18.25 1.47
CA LEU A 39 1.50 16.97 2.18
C LEU A 39 2.82 16.21 2.12
N LEU A 40 3.40 16.03 0.93
CA LEU A 40 4.70 15.36 0.74
C LEU A 40 5.82 16.02 1.55
N LEU A 41 5.95 17.34 1.48
CA LEU A 41 6.99 18.07 2.21
C LEU A 41 6.81 17.90 3.73
N MET A 42 5.60 18.12 4.24
CA MET A 42 5.30 18.01 5.67
C MET A 42 5.51 16.58 6.18
N GLY A 43 5.08 15.57 5.41
CA GLY A 43 5.33 14.17 5.74
C GLY A 43 6.81 13.82 5.72
N ALA A 44 7.56 14.30 4.72
CA ALA A 44 9.00 14.07 4.64
C ALA A 44 9.71 14.64 5.87
N VAL A 45 9.36 15.86 6.30
CA VAL A 45 9.90 16.48 7.51
C VAL A 45 9.53 15.66 8.76
N LEU A 46 8.24 15.32 8.92
CA LEU A 46 7.75 14.54 10.05
C LEU A 46 8.46 13.18 10.17
N LEU A 47 8.53 12.43 9.08
CA LEU A 47 9.21 11.13 9.05
C LEU A 47 10.71 11.24 9.27
N SER A 48 11.33 12.34 8.83
CA SER A 48 12.76 12.56 9.08
C SER A 48 13.04 12.82 10.55
N ILE A 49 12.20 13.63 11.22
CA ILE A 49 12.28 13.86 12.66
C ILE A 49 12.08 12.54 13.43
N LEU A 50 11.03 11.79 13.10
CA LEU A 50 10.75 10.50 13.73
C LEU A 50 11.84 9.46 13.43
N GLY A 51 12.43 9.49 12.24
CA GLY A 51 13.55 8.63 11.85
C GLY A 51 14.81 8.90 12.66
N LEU A 52 15.10 10.17 13.00
CA LEU A 52 16.19 10.51 13.91
C LEU A 52 15.95 9.97 15.33
N MET A 53 14.70 9.97 15.80
CA MET A 53 14.34 9.36 17.09
C MET A 53 14.59 7.84 17.10
N CYS A 54 14.60 7.19 15.93
CA CYS A 54 14.90 5.76 15.82
C CYS A 54 16.36 5.40 16.12
N MET A 55 17.27 6.38 16.17
CA MET A 55 18.65 6.15 16.61
C MET A 55 18.75 5.83 18.11
N VAL A 56 17.70 6.09 18.89
CA VAL A 56 17.62 5.72 20.31
C VAL A 56 16.81 4.42 20.46
N PRO A 57 17.38 3.31 20.97
CA PRO A 57 16.77 1.98 20.86
C PRO A 57 15.32 1.86 21.38
N ILE A 58 15.03 2.41 22.57
CA ILE A 58 13.70 2.34 23.18
C ILE A 58 12.68 3.21 22.43
N TYR A 59 13.06 4.44 22.06
CA TYR A 59 12.18 5.33 21.32
C TYR A 59 11.98 4.88 19.87
N GLY A 60 12.95 4.19 19.29
CA GLY A 60 12.88 3.73 17.90
C GLY A 60 11.83 2.67 17.66
N PHE A 61 11.60 1.76 18.60
CA PHE A 61 10.52 0.78 18.45
C PHE A 61 9.14 1.45 18.41
N LEU A 62 8.87 2.35 19.37
CA LEU A 62 7.60 3.08 19.43
C LEU A 62 7.42 4.01 18.22
N ALA A 63 8.48 4.72 17.82
CA ALA A 63 8.47 5.59 16.65
C ALA A 63 8.21 4.81 15.36
N THR A 64 8.84 3.64 15.19
CA THR A 64 8.61 2.76 14.03
C THR A 64 7.15 2.31 13.95
N PHE A 65 6.57 1.90 15.08
CA PHE A 65 5.17 1.50 15.13
C PHE A 65 4.22 2.65 14.80
N LEU A 66 4.50 3.85 15.33
CA LEU A 66 3.72 5.06 15.05
C LEU A 66 3.81 5.46 13.57
N ILE A 67 5.01 5.45 12.99
CA ILE A 67 5.22 5.69 11.56
C ILE A 67 4.42 4.68 10.74
N LEU A 68 4.54 3.39 11.07
CA LEU A 68 3.88 2.31 10.32
C LEU A 68 2.36 2.48 10.32
N GLY A 69 1.76 2.71 11.48
CA GLY A 69 0.31 2.88 11.60
C GLY A 69 -0.20 4.15 10.93
N TYR A 70 0.46 5.27 11.16
CA TYR A 70 0.08 6.54 10.57
C TYR A 70 0.18 6.50 9.04
N MET A 71 1.25 5.91 8.51
CA MET A 71 1.44 5.73 7.07
C MET A 71 0.46 4.72 6.49
N ALA A 72 0.17 3.61 7.18
CA ALA A 72 -0.84 2.65 6.75
C ALA A 72 -2.22 3.31 6.64
N SER A 73 -2.62 4.12 7.63
CA SER A 73 -3.88 4.87 7.60
C SER A 73 -3.94 5.80 6.38
N PHE A 74 -2.88 6.57 6.15
CA PHE A 74 -2.78 7.45 4.99
C PHE A 74 -2.87 6.67 3.67
N MET A 75 -2.14 5.54 3.55
CA MET A 75 -2.14 4.70 2.36
C MET A 75 -3.50 4.08 2.06
N PHE A 76 -4.21 3.60 3.08
CA PHE A 76 -5.57 3.07 2.91
C PHE A 76 -6.55 4.13 2.46
N GLU A 77 -6.43 5.36 2.96
CA GLU A 77 -7.24 6.48 2.52
C GLU A 77 -6.96 6.83 1.05
N VAL A 78 -5.69 6.82 0.63
CA VAL A 78 -5.31 7.00 -0.80
C VAL A 78 -5.98 5.93 -1.67
N VAL A 79 -5.91 4.66 -1.27
CA VAL A 79 -6.57 3.57 -2.02
C VAL A 79 -8.08 3.80 -2.10
N ALA A 80 -8.74 4.09 -0.99
CA ALA A 80 -10.19 4.25 -0.91
C ALA A 80 -10.70 5.44 -1.74
N GLN A 81 -10.03 6.60 -1.67
CA GLN A 81 -10.39 7.77 -2.46
C GLN A 81 -10.15 7.54 -3.96
N SER A 82 -9.07 6.87 -4.30
CA SER A 82 -8.74 6.53 -5.68
C SER A 82 -9.71 5.51 -6.28
N ALA A 83 -10.11 4.51 -5.50
CA ALA A 83 -11.15 3.55 -5.85
C ALA A 83 -12.52 4.20 -6.08
N SER A 84 -12.76 5.36 -5.46
CA SER A 84 -13.98 6.15 -5.63
C SER A 84 -13.87 7.21 -6.74
N GLY A 85 -12.78 7.21 -7.54
CA GLY A 85 -12.57 8.16 -8.63
C GLY A 85 -12.18 9.58 -8.20
N HIS A 86 -11.85 9.83 -6.94
CA HIS A 86 -11.43 11.16 -6.50
C HIS A 86 -10.06 11.51 -7.09
N VAL A 87 -9.87 12.78 -7.44
CA VAL A 87 -8.68 13.26 -8.16
C VAL A 87 -7.65 13.91 -7.22
N ASP A 88 -8.09 14.31 -6.03
CA ASP A 88 -7.27 14.98 -5.03
C ASP A 88 -6.64 14.01 -4.02
N MET A 89 -5.53 14.44 -3.41
CA MET A 89 -4.82 13.70 -2.37
C MET A 89 -5.58 13.80 -1.03
N PRO A 90 -5.72 12.70 -0.28
CA PRO A 90 -6.30 12.77 1.05
C PRO A 90 -5.48 13.65 1.97
N ARG A 91 -6.15 14.26 2.93
CA ARG A 91 -5.46 14.99 4.00
C ARG A 91 -4.71 14.00 4.90
N TRP A 92 -3.68 14.50 5.58
CA TRP A 92 -3.01 13.76 6.64
C TRP A 92 -4.05 13.23 7.66
N PRO A 93 -3.95 11.96 8.10
CA PRO A 93 -4.87 11.40 9.07
C PRO A 93 -4.88 12.24 10.36
N SER A 94 -6.06 12.39 10.96
CA SER A 94 -6.17 12.93 12.31
C SER A 94 -5.57 11.94 13.30
N LEU A 95 -5.03 12.44 14.41
CA LEU A 95 -4.59 11.63 15.55
C LEU A 95 -5.59 11.79 16.70
N THR A 96 -6.87 11.67 16.38
CA THR A 96 -7.98 11.84 17.32
C THR A 96 -8.14 10.64 18.23
N SER A 97 -8.02 9.43 17.68
CA SER A 97 -8.05 8.16 18.40
C SER A 97 -6.81 7.39 17.99
N PHE A 98 -5.81 7.32 18.88
CA PHE A 98 -4.57 6.58 18.60
C PHE A 98 -4.84 5.12 18.20
N TYR A 99 -5.87 4.50 18.78
CA TYR A 99 -6.23 3.12 18.47
C TYR A 99 -6.73 2.98 17.02
N ASP A 100 -7.71 3.79 16.62
CA ASP A 100 -8.34 3.68 15.30
C ASP A 100 -7.48 4.27 14.18
N ASP A 101 -6.72 5.33 14.48
CA ASP A 101 -5.95 6.10 13.49
C ASP A 101 -4.53 5.54 13.28
N VAL A 102 -3.99 4.76 14.23
CA VAL A 102 -2.61 4.24 14.17
C VAL A 102 -2.56 2.73 14.37
N PHE A 103 -3.07 2.22 15.49
CA PHE A 103 -2.91 0.80 15.85
C PHE A 103 -3.64 -0.13 14.87
N VAL A 104 -4.91 0.14 14.58
CA VAL A 104 -5.73 -0.69 13.69
C VAL A 104 -5.18 -0.72 12.26
N PRO A 105 -4.82 0.42 11.62
CA PRO A 105 -4.20 0.41 10.30
C PRO A 105 -2.85 -0.33 10.26
N ALA A 106 -2.01 -0.15 11.29
CA ALA A 106 -0.76 -0.90 11.42
C ALA A 106 -1.02 -2.40 11.47
N ALA A 107 -1.96 -2.83 12.31
CA ALA A 107 -2.34 -4.23 12.44
C ALA A 107 -2.82 -4.79 11.11
N TRP A 108 -3.62 -4.05 10.34
CA TRP A 108 -4.16 -4.53 9.06
C TRP A 108 -3.05 -4.72 8.03
N LEU A 109 -2.11 -3.79 7.96
CA LEU A 109 -0.94 -3.91 7.09
C LEU A 109 -0.06 -5.10 7.50
N ILE A 110 0.21 -5.27 8.80
CA ILE A 110 1.02 -6.38 9.33
C ILE A 110 0.35 -7.73 9.05
N VAL A 111 -0.94 -7.87 9.37
CA VAL A 111 -1.69 -9.12 9.16
C VAL A 111 -1.77 -9.45 7.68
N THR A 112 -1.99 -8.45 6.82
CA THR A 112 -1.99 -8.64 5.36
C THR A 112 -0.63 -9.18 4.87
N PHE A 113 0.46 -8.53 5.29
CA PHE A 113 1.80 -8.96 4.92
C PHE A 113 2.14 -10.35 5.46
N ALA A 114 1.86 -10.60 6.74
CA ALA A 114 2.10 -11.88 7.40
C ALA A 114 1.31 -13.02 6.72
N THR A 115 0.05 -12.79 6.37
CA THR A 115 -0.79 -13.78 5.68
C THR A 115 -0.23 -14.12 4.30
N CYS A 116 0.19 -13.11 3.54
CA CYS A 116 0.79 -13.33 2.21
C CYS A 116 2.16 -14.06 2.30
N MET A 117 2.93 -13.79 3.35
CA MET A 117 4.23 -14.42 3.60
C MET A 117 4.15 -15.77 4.32
N LEU A 118 2.98 -16.16 4.84
CA LEU A 118 2.80 -17.34 5.68
C LEU A 118 3.29 -18.64 5.02
N PRO A 119 2.99 -18.94 3.74
CA PRO A 119 3.48 -20.17 3.11
C PRO A 119 5.02 -20.21 3.01
N PHE A 120 5.63 -19.06 2.70
CA PHE A 120 7.09 -18.92 2.64
C PHE A 120 7.72 -19.17 4.01
N ILE A 121 7.18 -18.54 5.07
CA ILE A 121 7.69 -18.69 6.44
C ILE A 121 7.53 -20.13 6.93
N ALA A 122 6.37 -20.75 6.70
CA ALA A 122 6.09 -22.12 7.11
C ALA A 122 7.06 -23.11 6.45
N LEU A 123 7.30 -22.98 5.14
CA LEU A 123 8.22 -23.83 4.43
C LEU A 123 9.67 -23.62 4.90
N LEU A 124 10.07 -22.36 5.15
CA LEU A 124 11.41 -22.03 5.65
C LEU A 124 11.67 -22.67 7.03
N ILE A 125 10.72 -22.57 7.96
CA ILE A 125 10.82 -23.20 9.29
C ILE A 125 10.92 -24.73 9.14
N TRP A 126 10.09 -25.32 8.30
CA TRP A 126 10.09 -26.77 8.08
C TRP A 126 11.39 -27.28 7.45
N GLY A 127 11.93 -26.59 6.44
CA GLY A 127 13.19 -27.01 5.82
C GLY A 127 14.39 -26.91 6.75
N HIS A 128 14.44 -25.87 7.60
CA HIS A 128 15.45 -25.78 8.66
C HIS A 128 15.31 -26.90 9.70
N ALA A 129 14.07 -27.30 10.04
CA ALA A 129 13.83 -28.37 11.01
C ALA A 129 14.24 -29.77 10.50
N VAL A 130 14.24 -29.98 9.17
CA VAL A 130 14.54 -31.27 8.53
C VAL A 130 15.92 -31.27 7.84
N ASP A 131 16.70 -30.18 7.99
CA ASP A 131 18.01 -29.97 7.35
C ASP A 131 18.01 -30.26 5.84
N ARG A 132 16.94 -29.82 5.17
CA ARG A 132 16.70 -30.08 3.75
C ARG A 132 16.83 -28.80 2.93
N ASP A 133 17.58 -28.87 1.83
CA ASP A 133 17.59 -27.78 0.88
C ASP A 133 16.25 -27.68 0.14
N ILE A 134 15.54 -26.59 0.42
CA ILE A 134 14.25 -26.19 -0.15
C ILE A 134 14.38 -24.85 -0.88
N GLY A 135 15.59 -24.45 -1.25
CA GLY A 135 15.92 -23.15 -1.85
C GLY A 135 14.99 -22.75 -3.00
N PRO A 136 14.79 -23.59 -4.04
CA PRO A 136 13.90 -23.25 -5.15
C PRO A 136 12.44 -23.04 -4.71
N ALA A 137 11.92 -23.90 -3.84
CA ALA A 137 10.54 -23.84 -3.37
C ALA A 137 10.29 -22.60 -2.48
N THR A 138 11.23 -22.25 -1.61
CA THR A 138 11.15 -21.03 -0.78
C THR A 138 11.24 -19.76 -1.63
N GLY A 139 12.07 -19.76 -2.67
CA GLY A 139 12.15 -18.67 -3.65
C GLY A 139 10.81 -18.43 -4.35
N ILE A 140 10.18 -19.50 -4.86
CA ILE A 140 8.86 -19.43 -5.51
C ILE A 140 7.81 -18.89 -4.55
N LEU A 141 7.71 -19.44 -3.34
CA LEU A 141 6.70 -19.00 -2.36
C LEU A 141 6.90 -17.56 -1.91
N ARG A 142 8.15 -17.08 -1.81
CA ARG A 142 8.44 -15.67 -1.54
C ARG A 142 7.90 -14.77 -2.66
N VAL A 143 8.17 -15.12 -3.92
CA VAL A 143 7.68 -14.37 -5.08
C VAL A 143 6.16 -14.38 -5.14
N VAL A 144 5.53 -15.55 -4.94
CA VAL A 144 4.06 -15.68 -4.91
C VAL A 144 3.46 -14.82 -3.79
N GLY A 145 4.00 -14.88 -2.58
CA GLY A 145 3.51 -14.06 -1.47
C GLY A 145 3.61 -12.56 -1.76
N LEU A 146 4.73 -12.11 -2.34
CA LEU A 146 4.92 -10.70 -2.71
C LEU A 146 4.00 -10.30 -3.87
N ALA A 147 3.74 -11.22 -4.81
CA ALA A 147 2.80 -11.01 -5.89
C ALA A 147 1.35 -11.03 -5.43
N CYS A 148 0.99 -11.70 -4.34
CA CYS A 148 -0.36 -11.66 -3.76
C CYS A 148 -0.60 -10.41 -2.90
N PHE A 149 0.46 -9.84 -2.34
CA PHE A 149 0.37 -8.73 -1.38
C PHE A 149 -0.36 -7.48 -1.89
N PRO A 150 -0.10 -6.92 -3.08
CA PRO A 150 -0.81 -5.73 -3.56
C PRO A 150 -2.32 -5.93 -3.68
N MET A 151 -2.75 -7.09 -4.18
CA MET A 151 -4.18 -7.42 -4.29
C MET A 151 -4.83 -7.64 -2.92
N ALA A 152 -4.14 -8.32 -2.00
CA ALA A 152 -4.60 -8.48 -0.62
C ALA A 152 -4.73 -7.13 0.10
N LEU A 153 -3.75 -6.24 -0.11
CA LEU A 153 -3.72 -4.90 0.44
C LEU A 153 -4.89 -4.05 -0.09
N LEU A 154 -5.18 -4.13 -1.39
CA LEU A 154 -6.35 -3.48 -1.98
C LEU A 154 -7.64 -3.97 -1.31
N GLY A 155 -7.81 -5.29 -1.17
CA GLY A 155 -9.00 -5.87 -0.53
C GLY A 155 -9.20 -5.38 0.92
N VAL A 156 -8.12 -5.35 1.71
CA VAL A 156 -8.15 -4.88 3.11
C VAL A 156 -8.33 -3.37 3.20
N ALA A 157 -7.72 -2.58 2.31
CA ALA A 157 -7.87 -1.13 2.30
C ALA A 157 -9.33 -0.71 2.04
N LEU A 158 -10.04 -1.43 1.16
CA LEU A 158 -11.44 -1.14 0.82
C LEU A 158 -12.42 -1.65 1.89
N ASN A 159 -12.18 -2.84 2.45
CA ASN A 159 -13.10 -3.47 3.39
C ASN A 159 -12.84 -3.11 4.86
N ARG A 160 -11.62 -2.69 5.19
CA ARG A 160 -11.14 -2.47 6.57
C ARG A 160 -11.36 -3.68 7.50
N THR A 161 -11.35 -4.90 6.96
CA THR A 161 -11.48 -6.15 7.73
C THR A 161 -10.51 -7.23 7.23
N VAL A 162 -10.08 -8.08 8.16
CA VAL A 162 -9.21 -9.24 7.90
C VAL A 162 -9.91 -10.29 7.02
N SER A 163 -11.25 -10.34 7.04
CA SER A 163 -12.02 -11.26 6.18
C SER A 163 -11.79 -11.03 4.68
N ALA A 164 -11.30 -9.85 4.29
CA ALA A 164 -10.91 -9.55 2.91
C ALA A 164 -9.66 -10.34 2.45
N LEU A 165 -8.93 -10.99 3.36
CA LEU A 165 -7.75 -11.81 3.05
C LEU A 165 -8.10 -13.23 2.58
N ASN A 166 -9.27 -13.43 1.95
CA ASN A 166 -9.63 -14.72 1.38
C ASN A 166 -8.67 -15.07 0.22
N PRO A 167 -7.84 -16.14 0.33
CA PRO A 167 -6.86 -16.48 -0.70
C PRO A 167 -7.49 -16.75 -2.06
N LEU A 168 -8.69 -17.35 -2.09
CA LEU A 168 -9.41 -17.62 -3.33
C LEU A 168 -9.87 -16.32 -4.00
N ALA A 169 -10.34 -15.35 -3.22
CA ALA A 169 -10.75 -14.05 -3.74
C ALA A 169 -9.54 -13.27 -4.29
N ILE A 170 -8.39 -13.34 -3.63
CA ILE A 170 -7.14 -12.72 -4.07
C ILE A 170 -6.67 -13.34 -5.40
N VAL A 171 -6.57 -14.68 -5.47
CA VAL A 171 -6.12 -15.38 -6.67
C VAL A 171 -7.10 -15.18 -7.83
N ALA A 172 -8.41 -15.26 -7.56
CA ALA A 172 -9.43 -14.96 -8.55
C ALA A 172 -9.34 -13.51 -9.05
N GLY A 173 -9.13 -12.54 -8.15
CA GLY A 173 -8.92 -11.15 -8.51
C GLY A 173 -7.74 -10.99 -9.46
N ILE A 174 -6.59 -11.59 -9.14
CA ILE A 174 -5.39 -11.54 -9.99
C ILE A 174 -5.67 -12.17 -11.37
N ALA A 175 -6.34 -13.32 -11.40
CA ALA A 175 -6.66 -14.02 -12.64
C ALA A 175 -7.64 -13.26 -13.54
N ARG A 176 -8.48 -12.38 -12.97
CA ARG A 176 -9.46 -11.57 -13.73
C ARG A 176 -8.86 -10.30 -14.34
N VAL A 177 -7.74 -9.79 -13.83
CA VAL A 177 -7.06 -8.58 -14.33
C VAL A 177 -5.54 -8.77 -14.50
N PRO A 178 -5.08 -9.80 -15.24
CA PRO A 178 -3.67 -10.22 -15.20
C PRO A 178 -2.71 -9.18 -15.78
N LEU A 179 -3.12 -8.44 -16.82
CA LEU A 179 -2.23 -7.48 -17.50
C LEU A 179 -2.04 -6.21 -16.68
N GLU A 180 -3.14 -5.64 -16.19
CA GLU A 180 -3.14 -4.47 -15.33
C GLU A 180 -2.42 -4.78 -14.01
N TYR A 181 -2.63 -5.98 -13.46
CA TYR A 181 -1.96 -6.41 -12.25
C TYR A 181 -0.46 -6.65 -12.45
N ALA A 182 -0.05 -7.26 -13.57
CA ALA A 182 1.36 -7.42 -13.90
C ALA A 182 2.08 -6.06 -14.02
N ALA A 183 1.42 -5.04 -14.56
CA ALA A 183 1.94 -3.68 -14.60
C ALA A 183 2.13 -3.11 -13.18
N ILE A 184 1.17 -3.29 -12.28
CA ILE A 184 1.30 -2.89 -10.87
C ILE A 184 2.47 -3.62 -10.20
N CYS A 185 2.57 -4.94 -10.33
CA CYS A 185 3.70 -5.70 -9.78
C CYS A 185 5.05 -5.21 -10.33
N THR A 186 5.12 -4.95 -11.63
CA THR A 186 6.34 -4.40 -12.28
C THR A 186 6.69 -3.03 -11.70
N LEU A 187 5.72 -2.15 -11.52
CA LEU A 187 5.92 -0.84 -10.91
C LEU A 187 6.32 -0.96 -9.43
N PHE A 188 5.73 -1.90 -8.68
CA PHE A 188 6.12 -2.17 -7.29
C PHE A 188 7.58 -2.60 -7.19
N VAL A 189 8.01 -3.53 -8.04
CA VAL A 189 9.40 -3.98 -8.11
C VAL A 189 10.33 -2.86 -8.58
N GLY A 190 9.97 -2.13 -9.64
CA GLY A 190 10.75 -1.02 -10.18
C GLY A 190 10.95 0.10 -9.16
N ILE A 191 9.89 0.50 -8.46
CA ILE A 191 9.95 1.48 -7.37
C ILE A 191 10.85 0.99 -6.22
N SER A 192 10.73 -0.28 -5.85
CA SER A 192 11.57 -0.87 -4.81
C SER A 192 13.05 -0.93 -5.22
N ALA A 193 13.33 -1.21 -6.49
CA ALA A 193 14.68 -1.20 -7.06
C ALA A 193 15.27 0.22 -7.11
N VAL A 194 14.52 1.22 -7.60
CA VAL A 194 14.93 2.63 -7.58
C VAL A 194 15.26 3.05 -6.16
N ARG A 195 14.43 2.67 -5.17
CA ARG A 195 14.71 2.93 -3.76
C ARG A 195 16.03 2.30 -3.32
N ALA A 196 16.25 1.02 -3.60
CA ALA A 196 17.47 0.32 -3.20
C ALA A 196 18.74 0.93 -3.82
N LEU A 197 18.66 1.42 -5.05
CA LEU A 197 19.77 2.04 -5.78
C LEU A 197 20.02 3.50 -5.40
N ALA A 198 18.96 4.28 -5.13
CA ALA A 198 19.07 5.70 -4.78
C ALA A 198 19.44 5.93 -3.30
N LEU A 199 19.12 4.98 -2.42
CA LEU A 199 19.35 5.10 -0.97
C LEU A 199 20.79 5.47 -0.60
N PRO A 200 21.83 4.78 -1.12
CA PRO A 200 23.20 5.04 -0.72
C PRO A 200 23.66 6.45 -1.13
N SER A 201 23.25 6.92 -2.32
CA SER A 201 23.61 8.25 -2.82
C SER A 201 22.93 9.40 -2.06
N LEU A 202 21.68 9.22 -1.62
CA LEU A 202 20.95 10.26 -0.88
C LEU A 202 21.49 10.43 0.54
N ILE A 203 21.82 9.33 1.22
CA ILE A 203 22.40 9.37 2.57
C ILE A 203 23.76 10.10 2.57
N ALA A 204 24.53 9.98 1.48
CA ALA A 204 25.80 10.69 1.33
C ALA A 204 25.66 12.23 1.24
N SER A 205 24.46 12.76 1.00
CA SER A 205 24.20 14.20 0.90
C SER A 205 24.14 14.93 2.26
N GLY A 206 24.38 14.21 3.36
CA GLY A 206 24.35 14.73 4.73
C GLY A 206 23.18 14.16 5.54
N PRO A 207 23.30 14.09 6.88
CA PRO A 207 22.37 13.34 7.72
C PRO A 207 20.93 13.84 7.57
N PHE A 208 20.68 15.14 7.76
CA PHE A 208 19.30 15.66 7.70
C PHE A 208 18.73 15.74 6.28
N LEU A 209 19.49 16.33 5.34
CA LEU A 209 19.02 16.51 3.96
C LEU A 209 18.84 15.16 3.24
N GLY A 210 19.71 14.20 3.51
CA GLY A 210 19.60 12.84 3.00
C GLY A 210 18.33 12.14 3.47
N TYR A 211 18.03 12.17 4.77
CA TYR A 211 16.77 11.62 5.31
C TYR A 211 15.54 12.33 4.75
N LEU A 212 15.58 13.66 4.61
CA LEU A 212 14.46 14.44 4.07
C LEU A 212 14.13 14.03 2.63
N LEU A 213 15.16 13.96 1.76
CA LEU A 213 14.99 13.55 0.37
C LEU A 213 14.53 12.09 0.28
N GLN A 214 15.15 11.20 1.06
CA GLN A 214 14.77 9.78 1.12
C GLN A 214 13.30 9.60 1.53
N ASN A 215 12.86 10.26 2.60
CA ASN A 215 11.49 10.14 3.09
C ASN A 215 10.50 10.79 2.12
N GLY A 216 10.85 11.92 1.49
CA GLY A 216 10.04 12.53 0.44
C GLY A 216 9.83 11.61 -0.75
N VAL A 217 10.91 10.99 -1.25
CA VAL A 217 10.85 9.99 -2.33
C VAL A 217 10.05 8.77 -1.90
N TRP A 218 10.22 8.31 -0.65
CA TRP A 218 9.48 7.16 -0.12
C TRP A 218 7.97 7.40 -0.05
N ILE A 219 7.52 8.53 0.51
CA ILE A 219 6.10 8.89 0.55
C ILE A 219 5.57 9.06 -0.87
N TYR A 220 6.31 9.77 -1.73
CA TYR A 220 5.91 9.99 -3.13
C TYR A 220 5.65 8.67 -3.84
N LEU A 221 6.65 7.78 -3.90
CA LEU A 221 6.54 6.53 -4.65
C LEU A 221 5.50 5.58 -4.05
N THR A 222 5.38 5.54 -2.71
CA THR A 222 4.35 4.70 -2.08
C THR A 222 2.95 5.25 -2.34
N THR A 223 2.78 6.57 -2.39
CA THR A 223 1.50 7.19 -2.77
C THR A 223 1.10 6.81 -4.19
N VAL A 224 2.05 6.81 -5.14
CA VAL A 224 1.81 6.34 -6.52
C VAL A 224 1.33 4.88 -6.54
N GLN A 225 1.98 4.00 -5.77
CA GLN A 225 1.58 2.59 -5.66
C GLN A 225 0.15 2.43 -5.14
N MET A 226 -0.21 3.14 -4.07
CA MET A 226 -1.56 3.09 -3.49
C MET A 226 -2.61 3.69 -4.43
N ARG A 227 -2.26 4.78 -5.14
CA ARG A 227 -3.11 5.37 -6.17
C ARG A 227 -3.41 4.36 -7.27
N LEU A 228 -2.38 3.67 -7.79
CA LEU A 228 -2.54 2.65 -8.83
C LEU A 228 -3.42 1.48 -8.37
N LEU A 229 -3.30 1.04 -7.12
CA LEU A 229 -4.16 0.00 -6.57
C LEU A 229 -5.63 0.44 -6.51
N GLY A 230 -5.90 1.67 -6.06
CA GLY A 230 -7.26 2.20 -6.08
C GLY A 230 -7.80 2.38 -7.50
N LEU A 231 -6.97 2.84 -8.45
CA LEU A 231 -7.36 2.98 -9.86
C LEU A 231 -7.62 1.64 -10.54
N LEU A 232 -6.90 0.58 -10.17
CA LEU A 232 -7.21 -0.78 -10.62
C LEU A 232 -8.64 -1.14 -10.25
N TYR A 233 -9.02 -0.92 -8.98
CA TYR A 233 -10.37 -1.18 -8.54
C TYR A 233 -11.38 -0.27 -9.25
N TYR A 234 -11.11 1.03 -9.35
CA TYR A 234 -12.00 1.99 -10.03
C TYR A 234 -12.31 1.57 -11.48
N THR A 235 -11.31 1.10 -12.22
CA THR A 235 -11.46 0.71 -13.64
C THR A 235 -11.95 -0.71 -13.85
N LYS A 236 -11.80 -1.60 -12.86
CA LYS A 236 -12.09 -3.04 -12.98
C LYS A 236 -13.00 -3.58 -11.87
N ALA A 237 -13.77 -2.73 -11.21
CA ALA A 237 -14.66 -3.13 -10.10
C ALA A 237 -15.59 -4.28 -10.50
N ASP A 238 -16.22 -4.18 -11.68
CA ASP A 238 -17.13 -5.20 -12.20
C ASP A 238 -16.42 -6.53 -12.48
N ALA A 239 -15.20 -6.46 -13.04
CA ALA A 239 -14.39 -7.65 -13.30
C ALA A 239 -13.93 -8.30 -11.98
N LEU A 240 -13.57 -7.51 -10.96
CA LEU A 240 -13.15 -8.04 -9.67
C LEU A 240 -14.32 -8.70 -8.92
N GLY A 241 -15.55 -8.20 -9.08
CA GLY A 241 -16.76 -8.85 -8.55
C GLY A 241 -16.75 -9.03 -7.02
N TRP A 242 -15.99 -8.22 -6.30
CA TRP A 242 -15.84 -8.30 -4.84
C TRP A 242 -16.97 -7.61 -4.08
N PHE A 243 -17.67 -6.69 -4.74
CA PHE A 243 -18.69 -5.83 -4.12
C PHE A 243 -19.93 -5.67 -4.99
N ALA A 244 -20.16 -6.60 -5.93
CA ALA A 244 -21.42 -6.65 -6.66
C ALA A 244 -22.55 -6.83 -5.63
N VAL A 245 -23.43 -5.83 -5.61
CA VAL A 245 -24.63 -5.76 -4.76
C VAL A 245 -25.59 -6.85 -5.24
N GLU A 246 -25.93 -7.78 -4.35
CA GLU A 246 -27.25 -8.43 -4.37
C GLU A 246 -28.30 -7.48 -3.79
#